data_AF-A0A6A4ASI2-F1
#
_entry.id   AF-A0A6A4ASI2-F1
#
_cell.length_a   1.000
_cell.length_b   1.000
_cell.length_c   1.000
_cell.angle_alpha   90.00
_cell.angle_beta   90.00
_cell.angle_gamma   90.00
#
_symmetry.space_group_name_H-M   'P 1'
#
loop_
_entity.id
_entity.type
_entity.pdbx_description
1 polymer ?
#
loop_
_entity_poly.entity_id
_entity_poly.type
_entity_poly.pdbx_seq_one_letter_code
_entity_poly.pdbx_strand_id
1 'polypeptide(L)'
;MEAYLWFCSLDAASGFWAVMMTRRARKISAFVCALGHFEWLRMPFGLKNAPMIYQRMIDNALWGFVQPKGGWANFSEKMRIAETADAEDRAGVTEASVGLTETPRTKFEADRELSTTVSAVATLVNSPLADMYSSGEPDESSLVPVLDR
;
A
#
# COMPACT_ATOMS: atom_id res chain seq x y z
N MET A 1 -4.00 -26.18 -14.15
CA MET A 1 -3.38 -25.29 -13.17
C MET A 1 -2.54 -24.31 -13.97
N GLU A 2 -3.10 -23.16 -14.31
CA GLU A 2 -2.29 -22.09 -14.89
C GLU A 2 -1.35 -21.59 -13.79
N ALA A 3 -0.05 -21.82 -14.02
CA ALA A 3 1.00 -21.46 -13.09
C ALA A 3 1.17 -19.95 -13.09
N TYR A 4 1.16 -19.34 -11.91
CA TYR A 4 1.52 -17.94 -11.72
C TYR A 4 2.83 -17.65 -12.46
N LEU A 5 2.80 -16.72 -13.42
CA LEU A 5 3.92 -16.43 -14.32
C LEU A 5 5.04 -15.64 -13.60
N TRP A 6 4.70 -14.94 -12.52
CA TRP A 6 5.59 -14.06 -11.77
C TRP A 6 5.29 -14.14 -10.28
N PHE A 7 6.36 -14.15 -9.47
CA PHE A 7 6.28 -14.10 -8.01
C PHE A 7 6.97 -12.82 -7.51
N CYS A 8 6.34 -12.14 -6.56
CA CYS A 8 6.92 -11.00 -5.85
C CYS A 8 7.01 -11.35 -4.37
N SER A 9 8.19 -11.17 -3.77
CA SER A 9 8.40 -11.28 -2.33
C SER A 9 8.61 -9.89 -1.77
N LEU A 10 7.81 -9.52 -0.77
CA LEU A 10 7.89 -8.23 -0.08
C LEU A 10 8.35 -8.47 1.36
N ASP A 11 9.40 -7.76 1.79
CA ASP A 11 9.88 -7.78 3.17
C ASP A 11 9.44 -6.52 3.91
N ALA A 12 8.74 -6.70 5.02
CA ALA A 12 8.36 -5.61 5.91
C ALA A 12 9.44 -5.40 6.97
N ALA A 13 10.59 -4.89 6.52
CA ALA A 13 11.72 -4.58 7.39
C ALA A 13 11.28 -3.68 8.55
N SER A 14 11.59 -4.08 9.78
CA SER A 14 11.16 -3.39 11.02
C SER A 14 9.64 -3.33 11.23
N GLY A 15 8.87 -4.29 10.70
CA GLY A 15 7.41 -4.31 10.80
C GLY A 15 6.86 -4.13 12.22
N PHE A 16 7.52 -4.67 13.25
CA PHE A 16 7.10 -4.45 14.64
C PHE A 16 7.13 -2.98 15.05
N TRP A 17 8.06 -2.18 14.53
CA TRP A 17 8.13 -0.74 14.86
C TRP A 17 6.99 0.07 14.25
N ALA A 18 6.25 -0.48 13.27
CA ALA A 18 5.01 0.13 12.80
C ALA A 18 3.91 0.09 13.90
N VAL A 19 3.98 -0.84 14.85
CA VAL A 19 2.98 -1.01 15.91
C VAL A 19 3.27 -0.08 17.09
N MET A 20 2.31 0.77 17.45
CA MET A 20 2.38 1.60 18.66
C MET A 20 2.11 0.79 19.92
N MET A 21 2.88 1.07 20.97
CA MET A 21 2.67 0.44 22.28
C MET A 21 1.60 1.19 23.08
N THR A 22 0.68 0.44 23.69
CA THR A 22 -0.28 1.02 24.65
C THR A 22 0.45 1.57 25.88
N ARG A 23 -0.10 2.60 26.53
CA ARG A 23 0.49 3.18 27.76
C ARG A 23 0.79 2.13 28.85
N ARG A 24 -0.04 1.10 28.96
CA ARG A 24 0.18 -0.02 29.88
C ARG A 24 1.38 -0.87 29.46
N ALA A 25 1.45 -1.25 28.19
CA ALA A 25 2.54 -2.09 27.68
C ALA A 25 3.89 -1.36 27.77
N ARG A 26 3.93 -0.05 27.50
CA ARG A 26 5.11 0.81 27.63
C ARG A 26 5.78 0.69 29.00
N LYS A 27 4.98 0.84 30.06
CA LYS A 27 5.44 0.77 31.46
C LYS A 27 5.99 -0.61 31.83
N ILE A 28 5.38 -1.68 31.31
CA ILE A 28 5.80 -3.06 31.59
C ILE A 28 7.09 -3.40 30.83
N SER A 29 7.25 -2.88 29.62
CA SER A 29 8.43 -3.09 28.78
C SER A 29 9.58 -2.11 29.06
N ALA A 30 9.48 -1.30 30.11
CA ALA A 30 10.53 -0.34 30.44
C ALA A 30 11.85 -1.07 30.75
N PHE A 31 12.96 -0.47 30.34
CA PHE A 31 14.29 -1.04 30.57
C PHE A 31 15.22 0.01 31.18
N VAL A 32 16.26 -0.48 31.85
CA VAL A 32 17.28 0.34 32.50
C VAL A 32 18.57 0.25 31.71
N CYS A 33 19.19 1.39 31.44
CA CYS A 33 20.56 1.47 30.96
C CYS A 33 21.37 2.38 31.88
N ALA A 34 22.68 2.46 31.66
CA ALA A 34 23.57 3.31 32.47
C ALA A 34 23.16 4.80 32.49
N LEU A 35 22.39 5.25 31.48
CA LEU A 35 21.90 6.61 31.35
C LEU A 35 20.53 6.85 32.03
N GLY A 36 19.84 5.81 32.48
CA GLY A 36 18.54 5.94 33.16
C GLY A 36 17.50 4.90 32.75
N HIS A 37 16.23 5.21 33.03
CA HIS A 37 15.07 4.37 32.72
C HIS A 37 14.41 4.86 31.43
N PHE A 38 14.16 3.94 30.50
CA PHE A 38 13.57 4.22 29.20
C PHE A 38 12.37 3.30 28.92
N GLU A 39 11.42 3.81 28.16
CA GLU A 39 10.23 3.08 27.71
C GLU A 39 10.21 2.97 26.18
N TRP A 40 9.68 1.88 25.67
CA TRP A 40 9.48 1.69 24.23
C TRP A 40 8.20 2.36 23.75
N LEU A 41 8.27 3.27 22.76
CA LEU A 41 7.07 3.87 22.15
C LEU A 41 6.44 2.96 21.09
N ARG A 42 7.26 2.15 20.42
CA ARG A 42 6.89 1.18 19.39
C ARG A 42 7.26 -0.21 19.86
N MET A 43 6.65 -1.24 19.29
CA MET A 43 6.82 -2.62 19.76
C MET A 43 8.28 -3.07 19.64
N PRO A 44 8.97 -3.35 20.75
CA PRO A 44 10.35 -3.83 20.71
C PRO A 44 10.43 -5.30 20.30
N PHE A 45 11.61 -5.70 19.83
CA PHE A 45 11.94 -7.11 19.63
C PHE A 45 12.01 -7.85 20.98
N GLY A 46 11.73 -9.16 20.95
CA GLY A 46 11.82 -10.03 22.14
C GLY A 46 10.52 -10.17 22.95
N LEU A 47 9.45 -9.44 22.61
CA LEU A 47 8.13 -9.68 23.20
C LEU A 47 7.50 -10.95 22.63
N LYS A 48 7.12 -11.90 23.50
CA LYS A 48 6.50 -13.18 23.12
C LYS A 48 5.27 -13.02 22.22
N ASN A 49 4.49 -11.96 22.42
CA ASN A 49 3.24 -11.73 21.70
C ASN A 49 3.42 -10.85 20.44
N ALA A 50 4.63 -10.32 20.18
CA ALA A 50 4.86 -9.42 19.05
C ALA A 50 4.51 -10.03 17.69
N PRO A 51 4.92 -11.28 17.35
CA PRO A 51 4.56 -11.88 16.07
C PRO A 51 3.05 -12.03 15.88
N MET A 52 2.33 -12.43 16.93
CA MET A 52 0.87 -12.62 16.87
C MET A 52 0.13 -11.30 16.66
N ILE A 53 0.57 -10.23 17.30
CA ILE A 53 -0.03 -8.90 17.14
C ILE A 53 0.26 -8.37 15.72
N TYR A 54 1.48 -8.55 15.23
CA TYR A 54 1.86 -8.12 13.89
C TYR A 54 1.09 -8.87 12.80
N GLN A 55 0.97 -10.20 12.93
CA GLN A 55 0.18 -11.00 11.99
C GLN A 55 -1.27 -10.51 11.92
N ARG A 56 -1.90 -10.29 13.07
CA ARG A 56 -3.28 -9.75 13.14
C ARG A 56 -3.42 -8.38 12.50
N MET A 57 -2.44 -7.50 12.70
CA MET A 57 -2.43 -6.18 12.06
C MET A 57 -2.38 -6.32 10.53
N ILE A 58 -1.53 -7.20 10.01
CA ILE A 58 -1.41 -7.45 8.57
C ILE A 58 -2.68 -8.11 8.01
N ASP A 59 -3.25 -9.10 8.71
CA ASP A 59 -4.48 -9.77 8.30
C ASP A 59 -5.65 -8.77 8.19
N ASN A 60 -5.76 -7.85 9.16
CA ASN A 60 -6.78 -6.80 9.13
C ASN A 60 -6.54 -5.80 8.00
N ALA A 61 -5.30 -5.37 7.80
CA ALA A 61 -4.95 -4.41 6.75
C ALA A 61 -5.18 -4.98 5.34
N LEU A 62 -4.93 -6.27 5.16
CA LEU A 62 -5.10 -6.95 3.87
C LEU A 62 -6.48 -7.60 3.70
N TRP A 63 -7.36 -7.49 4.70
CA TRP A 63 -8.66 -8.16 4.71
C TRP A 63 -9.49 -7.86 3.47
N GLY A 64 -9.52 -6.61 3.01
CA GLY A 64 -10.25 -6.18 1.81
C GLY A 64 -9.72 -6.79 0.50
N PHE A 65 -8.45 -7.17 0.44
CA PHE A 65 -7.80 -7.69 -0.77
C PHE A 65 -7.78 -9.23 -0.79
N VAL A 66 -7.63 -9.87 0.37
CA VAL A 66 -7.43 -11.32 0.47
C VAL A 66 -8.76 -12.10 0.52
N GLN A 67 -9.92 -11.42 0.45
CA GLN A 67 -11.22 -12.10 0.54
C GLN A 67 -11.39 -13.22 -0.51
N PRO A 68 -11.96 -14.38 -0.12
CA PRO A 68 -12.34 -15.44 -1.07
C PRO A 68 -13.46 -15.02 -2.03
N LYS A 69 -14.12 -13.87 -1.77
CA LYS A 69 -15.16 -13.28 -2.64
C LYS A 69 -14.58 -12.40 -3.77
N GLY A 70 -13.29 -12.53 -4.08
CA GLY A 70 -12.69 -11.93 -5.27
C GLY A 70 -12.10 -10.54 -5.07
N GLY A 71 -11.66 -10.17 -3.86
CA GLY A 71 -11.03 -8.87 -3.58
C GLY A 71 -9.86 -8.57 -4.52
N TRP A 72 -8.81 -9.39 -4.45
CA TRP A 72 -7.63 -9.27 -5.33
C TRP A 72 -7.99 -9.42 -6.81
N ALA A 73 -8.88 -10.35 -7.17
CA ALA A 73 -9.28 -10.56 -8.56
C ALA A 73 -9.94 -9.32 -9.17
N ASN A 74 -10.82 -8.66 -8.41
CA ASN A 74 -11.47 -7.41 -8.83
C ASN A 74 -10.47 -6.25 -8.94
N PHE A 75 -9.52 -6.17 -8.00
CA PHE A 75 -8.49 -5.13 -8.04
C PHE A 75 -7.51 -5.36 -9.20
N SER A 76 -7.07 -6.59 -9.43
CA SER A 76 -6.16 -6.94 -10.54
C SER A 76 -6.80 -6.68 -11.89
N GLU A 77 -8.10 -6.95 -12.04
CA GLU A 77 -8.81 -6.65 -13.28
C GLU A 77 -8.92 -5.14 -13.53
N LYS A 78 -9.20 -4.36 -12.48
CA LYS A 78 -9.19 -2.89 -12.58
C LYS A 78 -7.79 -2.34 -12.93
N MET A 79 -6.75 -2.90 -12.33
CA MET A 79 -5.36 -2.54 -12.62
C MET A 79 -5.01 -2.84 -14.08
N ARG A 80 -5.39 -4.02 -14.59
CA ARG A 80 -5.22 -4.40 -15.99
C ARG A 80 -5.92 -3.43 -16.94
N ILE A 81 -7.17 -3.05 -16.64
CA ILE A 81 -7.93 -2.08 -17.45
C ILE A 81 -7.24 -0.71 -17.45
N ALA A 82 -6.77 -0.24 -16.29
CA ALA A 82 -6.06 1.03 -16.18
C ALA A 82 -4.74 1.01 -16.96
N GLU A 83 -3.97 -0.08 -16.90
CA GLU A 83 -2.75 -0.27 -17.68
C GLU A 83 -3.01 -0.27 -19.18
N THR A 84 -4.10 -0.90 -19.64
CA THR A 84 -4.48 -0.88 -21.06
C THR A 84 -4.89 0.52 -21.53
N ALA A 85 -5.61 1.28 -20.70
CA ALA A 85 -5.99 2.66 -21.03
C ALA A 85 -4.76 3.57 -21.12
N ASP A 86 -3.81 3.45 -20.19
CA ASP A 86 -2.55 4.20 -20.24
C ASP A 86 -1.69 3.80 -21.46
N ALA A 87 -1.74 2.53 -21.88
CA ALA A 87 -1.05 2.05 -23.08
C ALA A 87 -1.69 2.60 -24.37
N GLU A 88 -3.02 2.70 -24.43
CA GLU A 88 -3.76 3.30 -25.55
C GLU A 88 -3.49 4.80 -25.67
N ASP A 89 -3.50 5.55 -24.56
CA ASP A 89 -3.13 6.97 -24.54
C ASP A 89 -1.68 7.17 -25.03
N ARG A 90 -0.76 6.30 -24.58
CA ARG A 90 0.64 6.34 -25.04
C ARG A 90 0.77 6.01 -26.53
N ALA A 91 -0.05 5.12 -27.07
CA ALA A 91 -0.08 4.78 -28.49
C ALA A 91 -0.69 5.91 -29.35
N GLY A 92 -1.71 6.61 -28.85
CA GLY A 92 -2.31 7.77 -29.51
C GLY A 92 -1.36 8.96 -29.66
N VAL A 93 -0.47 9.17 -28.67
CA VAL A 93 0.58 10.22 -28.74
C VAL A 93 1.60 9.96 -29.86
N THR A 94 1.87 8.69 -30.19
CA THR A 94 2.75 8.31 -31.31
C THR A 94 2.14 8.52 -32.69
N GLU A 95 0.81 8.47 -32.83
CA GLU A 95 0.12 8.66 -34.12
C GLU A 95 -0.25 10.15 -34.37
N ALA A 96 -0.55 10.92 -33.33
CA ALA A 96 -0.96 12.33 -33.46
C ALA A 96 0.20 13.33 -33.70
N SER A 97 1.45 12.89 -33.66
CA SER A 97 2.64 13.76 -33.73
C SER A 97 3.25 13.92 -35.13
N VAL A 98 2.57 13.47 -36.20
CA VAL A 98 2.95 13.75 -37.61
C VAL A 98 2.21 14.98 -38.17
N GLY A 99 1.75 15.87 -37.30
CA GLY A 99 1.15 17.16 -37.67
C GLY A 99 2.21 18.20 -38.07
N LEU A 100 2.18 18.60 -39.33
CA LEU A 100 3.15 19.44 -40.01
C LEU A 100 3.08 20.93 -39.57
N THR A 101 3.25 21.28 -38.28
CA THR A 101 3.41 22.70 -37.84
C THR A 101 3.87 22.97 -36.39
N GLU A 102 4.68 22.11 -35.73
CA GLU A 102 5.13 22.42 -34.35
C GLU A 102 6.64 22.57 -34.16
N THR A 103 7.03 23.56 -33.34
CA THR A 103 8.40 23.78 -32.86
C THR A 103 8.94 22.54 -32.15
N PRO A 104 10.23 22.21 -32.30
CA PRO A 104 10.81 21.00 -31.72
C PRO A 104 10.70 21.04 -30.18
N ARG A 105 9.91 20.12 -29.62
CA ARG A 105 9.73 19.95 -28.17
C ARG A 105 11.00 19.38 -27.54
N THR A 106 11.40 19.90 -26.38
CA THR A 106 12.52 19.34 -25.63
C THR A 106 12.06 18.16 -24.76
N LYS A 107 12.95 17.19 -24.48
CA LYS A 107 12.60 16.03 -23.63
C LYS A 107 12.09 16.43 -22.24
N PHE A 108 12.59 17.54 -21.69
CA PHE A 108 12.21 18.06 -20.39
C PHE A 108 10.78 18.60 -20.36
N GLU A 109 10.30 19.17 -21.48
CA GLU A 109 8.92 19.64 -21.60
C GLU A 109 7.95 18.45 -21.70
N ALA A 110 8.31 17.42 -22.47
CA ALA A 110 7.54 16.18 -22.54
C ALA A 110 7.48 15.46 -21.18
N ASP A 111 8.61 15.36 -20.47
CA ASP A 111 8.68 14.75 -19.13
C ASP A 111 7.86 15.55 -18.10
N ARG A 112 7.85 16.88 -18.18
CA ARG A 112 7.06 17.75 -17.30
C ARG A 112 5.55 17.60 -17.54
N GLU A 113 5.13 17.52 -18.81
CA GLU A 113 3.71 17.32 -19.16
C GLU A 113 3.23 15.92 -18.76
N LEU A 114 4.05 14.87 -19.00
CA LEU A 114 3.80 13.50 -18.53
C LEU A 114 3.69 13.41 -17.00
N SER A 115 4.43 14.24 -16.26
CA SER A 115 4.32 14.31 -14.80
C SER A 115 3.06 15.05 -14.33
N THR A 116 2.41 15.85 -15.18
CA THR A 116 1.17 16.59 -14.85
C THR A 116 -0.10 15.84 -15.23
N THR A 117 -0.03 14.95 -16.21
CA THR A 117 -1.13 14.05 -16.58
C THR A 117 -1.17 12.87 -15.63
N VAL A 118 -2.17 12.82 -14.75
CA VAL A 118 -2.36 11.68 -13.85
C VAL A 118 -2.81 10.49 -14.69
N SER A 119 -1.97 9.45 -14.79
CA SER A 119 -2.31 8.24 -15.54
C SER A 119 -3.51 7.53 -14.92
N ALA A 120 -4.22 6.74 -15.71
CA ALA A 120 -5.35 5.92 -15.25
C ALA A 120 -4.92 4.99 -14.11
N VAL A 121 -3.71 4.40 -14.19
CA VAL A 121 -3.12 3.62 -13.10
C VAL A 121 -2.89 4.47 -11.85
N ALA A 122 -2.27 5.65 -12.00
CA ALA A 122 -2.04 6.54 -10.86
C ALA A 122 -3.35 6.99 -10.20
N THR A 123 -4.40 7.23 -10.99
CA THR A 123 -5.73 7.57 -10.49
C THR A 123 -6.35 6.41 -9.71
N LEU A 124 -6.22 5.17 -10.21
CA LEU A 124 -6.74 3.98 -9.55
C LEU A 124 -6.01 3.69 -8.22
N VAL A 125 -4.68 3.82 -8.19
CA VAL A 125 -3.87 3.56 -6.99
C VAL A 125 -4.14 4.59 -5.88
N ASN A 126 -4.45 5.83 -6.24
CA ASN A 126 -4.79 6.88 -5.27
C ASN A 126 -6.29 6.96 -4.96
N SER A 127 -7.10 6.06 -5.53
CA SER A 127 -8.54 5.98 -5.27
C SER A 127 -8.83 5.42 -3.87
N PRO A 128 -9.95 5.81 -3.22
CA PRO A 128 -10.42 5.18 -1.97
C PRO A 128 -10.58 3.66 -2.06
N LEU A 129 -10.70 3.12 -3.27
CA LEU A 129 -10.79 1.69 -3.51
C LEU A 129 -9.47 0.95 -3.26
N ALA A 130 -8.34 1.65 -3.42
CA ALA A 130 -7.00 1.18 -3.07
C ALA A 130 -6.58 1.60 -1.65
N ASP A 131 -7.38 2.42 -0.97
CA ASP A 131 -7.12 2.86 0.40
C ASP A 131 -7.40 1.72 1.39
N MET A 132 -6.30 1.15 1.87
CA MET A 132 -6.23 0.06 2.85
C MET A 132 -6.94 0.36 4.18
N TYR A 133 -7.24 1.63 4.48
CA TYR A 133 -7.79 2.06 5.76
C TYR A 133 -9.23 2.60 5.70
N SER A 134 -9.77 2.80 4.50
CA SER A 134 -11.03 3.54 4.28
C SER A 134 -12.09 2.76 3.49
N SER A 135 -11.97 1.43 3.40
CA SER A 135 -13.00 0.60 2.79
C SER A 135 -14.32 0.85 3.50
N GLY A 136 -15.27 1.58 2.88
CA GLY A 136 -16.59 1.90 3.42
C GLY A 136 -17.51 0.69 3.65
N GLU A 137 -16.93 -0.50 3.72
CA GLU A 137 -17.52 -1.71 4.28
C GLU A 137 -17.61 -1.57 5.81
N PRO A 138 -18.67 -2.09 6.47
CA PRO A 138 -18.70 -2.14 7.92
C PRO A 138 -17.46 -2.86 8.43
N ASP A 139 -16.79 -2.27 9.41
CA ASP A 139 -15.59 -2.81 10.04
C ASP A 139 -15.91 -4.14 10.75
N GLU A 140 -15.86 -5.25 10.02
CA GLU A 140 -16.01 -6.60 10.60
C GLU A 140 -14.79 -6.98 11.48
N SER A 141 -13.75 -6.14 11.55
CA SER A 141 -12.69 -6.28 12.55
C SER A 141 -13.18 -5.96 13.98
N SER A 142 -14.43 -5.50 14.15
CA SER A 142 -15.10 -5.40 15.45
C SER A 142 -15.13 -6.72 16.23
N LEU A 143 -14.95 -7.86 15.56
CA LEU A 143 -14.85 -9.17 16.19
C LEU A 143 -13.47 -9.43 16.82
N VAL A 144 -12.44 -8.66 16.46
CA VAL A 144 -11.07 -8.79 16.97
C VAL A 144 -10.43 -7.40 17.13
N PRO A 145 -10.63 -6.72 18.27
CA PRO A 145 -10.11 -5.37 18.47
C PRO A 145 -8.57 -5.37 18.42
N VAL A 146 -8.01 -4.60 17.48
CA VAL A 146 -6.57 -4.33 17.35
C VAL A 146 -6.34 -2.87 17.65
N LEU A 147 -6.21 -2.57 18.95
CA LEU A 147 -5.95 -1.23 19.50
C LEU A 147 -7.10 -0.25 19.24
N ASP A 148 -7.65 0.33 20.31
CA ASP A 148 -8.58 1.44 20.18
C ASP A 148 -7.91 2.55 19.35
N ARG A 149 -8.56 2.92 18.23
CA ARG A 149 -8.14 3.99 17.33
C ARG A 149 -7.97 5.32 18.07
#